data_AF-A0A835ZAG7-F1
#
_entry.id   AF-A0A835ZAG7-F1
#
_cell.length_a   1.000
_cell.length_b   1.000
_cell.length_c   1.000
_cell.angle_alpha   90.00
_cell.angle_beta   90.00
_cell.angle_gamma   90.00
#
_symmetry.space_group_name_H-M   'P 1'
#
loop_
_entity.id
_entity.type
_entity.pdbx_description
1 polymer ?
#
loop_
_entity_poly.entity_id
_entity_poly.type
_entity_poly.pdbx_seq_one_letter_code
_entity_poly.pdbx_strand_id
1 'polypeptide(L)'
;MRLEVMVKAPADVQGLLALTSAAGITRYNVPNKDKKDDLIAMISALKAQRGGAAAITDIVPHWSVKCQHVPRDKDGQQTYRKFCEFAASCSELGIREVLLVNGSGPKRQSFDTLRCLQLCSDAIQSPHGTVPRLGELGVGVGVAFNPYFEDADAWNEEKRRLQQKLQHTRIVTSVWLQFGSDPALLRRGLEHLRKETSTAPWRGVRVIGSVLVPSKQFLARMKFRPWNGLFLSEQFLNSVETAWAITEETVAVYREFGVEPIVETSVNTEADLSQVRKLLGNLGPGIQHDAGKGGARHDDNIFTGIPPAKKLKQ
;
A
#
# COMPACT_ATOMS: atom_id res chain seq x y z
N MET A 1 11.92 -4.78 7.66
CA MET A 1 10.84 -5.42 6.88
C MET A 1 9.48 -4.95 7.37
N ARG A 2 8.45 -4.92 6.52
CA ARG A 2 7.06 -4.65 6.89
C ARG A 2 6.17 -5.81 6.44
N LEU A 3 5.26 -6.26 7.30
CA LEU A 3 4.28 -7.31 6.98
C LEU A 3 2.85 -6.78 7.04
N GLU A 4 1.96 -7.33 6.21
CA GLU A 4 0.52 -7.23 6.45
C GLU A 4 0.08 -8.29 7.46
N VAL A 5 -0.72 -7.87 8.44
CA VAL A 5 -1.32 -8.75 9.45
C VAL A 5 -2.40 -9.59 8.80
N MET A 6 -2.23 -10.92 8.87
CA MET A 6 -3.15 -11.90 8.26
C MET A 6 -4.00 -12.66 9.28
N VAL A 7 -3.76 -12.45 10.58
CA VAL A 7 -4.59 -13.02 11.63
C VAL A 7 -5.96 -12.33 11.68
N LYS A 8 -7.00 -13.06 12.09
CA LYS A 8 -8.38 -12.57 12.05
C LYS A 8 -8.85 -11.98 13.37
N ALA A 9 -8.28 -12.41 14.49
CA ALA A 9 -8.67 -11.95 15.82
C ALA A 9 -7.49 -11.37 16.59
N PRO A 10 -7.71 -10.37 17.46
CA PRO A 10 -6.66 -9.82 18.33
C PRO A 10 -5.97 -10.88 19.21
N ALA A 11 -6.68 -11.94 19.59
CA ALA A 11 -6.13 -13.05 20.39
C ALA A 11 -5.00 -13.82 19.66
N ASP A 12 -5.02 -13.84 18.32
CA ASP A 12 -4.05 -14.58 17.51
C ASP A 12 -2.74 -13.79 17.31
N VAL A 13 -2.71 -12.51 17.68
CA VAL A 13 -1.55 -11.62 17.48
C VAL A 13 -0.30 -12.15 18.19
N GLN A 14 -0.45 -12.80 19.35
CA GLN A 14 0.70 -13.34 20.08
C GLN A 14 1.47 -14.39 19.28
N GLY A 15 0.76 -15.28 18.57
CA GLY A 15 1.40 -16.30 17.74
C GLY A 15 2.16 -15.68 16.57
N LEU A 16 1.56 -14.66 15.91
CA LEU A 16 2.23 -13.90 14.87
C LEU A 16 3.51 -13.22 15.40
N LEU A 17 3.43 -12.53 16.54
CA LEU A 17 4.56 -11.80 17.12
C LEU A 17 5.67 -12.74 17.62
N ALA A 18 5.34 -13.91 18.17
CA ALA A 18 6.35 -14.89 18.57
C ALA A 18 7.28 -15.27 17.40
N LEU A 19 6.69 -15.51 16.22
CA LEU A 19 7.43 -15.84 15.00
C LEU A 19 8.17 -14.62 14.43
N THR A 20 7.49 -13.49 14.34
CA THR A 20 7.97 -12.33 13.57
C THR A 20 8.95 -11.45 14.36
N SER A 21 8.83 -11.35 15.68
CA SER A 21 9.77 -10.62 16.53
C SER A 21 11.15 -11.29 16.56
N ALA A 22 11.22 -12.62 16.59
CA ALA A 22 12.48 -13.36 16.46
C ALA A 22 13.19 -13.09 15.13
N ALA A 23 12.42 -12.72 14.10
CA ALA A 23 12.93 -12.35 12.79
C ALA A 23 13.27 -10.85 12.63
N GLY A 24 13.17 -10.05 13.68
CA GLY A 24 13.44 -8.60 13.65
C GLY A 24 12.38 -7.78 12.91
N ILE A 25 11.15 -8.31 12.80
CA ILE A 25 10.05 -7.63 12.12
C ILE A 25 9.34 -6.71 13.11
N THR A 26 9.41 -5.42 12.84
CA THR A 26 8.89 -4.40 13.76
C THR A 26 7.86 -3.47 13.11
N ARG A 27 7.44 -3.75 11.87
CA ARG A 27 6.50 -2.89 11.13
C ARG A 27 5.35 -3.69 10.56
N TYR A 28 4.13 -3.23 10.80
CA TYR A 28 2.92 -3.98 10.46
C TYR A 28 1.88 -3.11 9.78
N ASN A 29 1.11 -3.71 8.89
CA ASN A 29 -0.13 -3.14 8.39
C ASN A 29 -1.32 -3.94 8.91
N VAL A 30 -2.38 -3.25 9.30
CA VAL A 30 -3.63 -3.90 9.75
C VAL A 30 -4.69 -3.67 8.68
N PRO A 31 -5.00 -4.67 7.84
CA PRO A 31 -5.91 -4.47 6.72
C PRO A 31 -7.36 -4.38 7.18
N ASN A 32 -8.17 -3.62 6.45
CA ASN A 32 -9.61 -3.53 6.67
C ASN A 32 -10.38 -4.21 5.53
N LYS A 33 -10.71 -5.48 5.74
CA LYS A 33 -11.28 -6.39 4.74
C LYS A 33 -12.78 -6.59 4.93
N ASP A 34 -13.32 -6.35 6.13
CA ASP A 34 -14.74 -6.43 6.47
C ASP A 34 -15.20 -5.22 7.32
N LYS A 35 -16.51 -4.93 7.29
CA LYS A 35 -17.11 -3.88 8.12
C LYS A 35 -17.14 -4.22 9.61
N LYS A 36 -16.96 -5.50 9.95
CA LYS A 36 -16.92 -6.04 11.32
C LYS A 36 -15.50 -6.12 11.91
N ASP A 37 -14.48 -5.78 11.13
CA ASP A 37 -13.10 -5.80 11.63
C ASP A 37 -12.95 -4.80 12.79
N ASP A 38 -12.51 -5.28 13.95
CA ASP A 38 -12.14 -4.44 15.08
C ASP A 38 -10.66 -4.04 14.97
N LEU A 39 -10.43 -3.01 14.15
CA LEU A 39 -9.08 -2.51 13.87
C LEU A 39 -8.41 -1.95 15.13
N ILE A 40 -9.16 -1.29 16.01
CA ILE A 40 -8.62 -0.69 17.24
C ILE A 40 -8.17 -1.76 18.22
N ALA A 41 -8.96 -2.83 18.41
CA ALA A 41 -8.54 -3.96 19.23
C ALA A 41 -7.31 -4.66 18.65
N MET A 42 -7.23 -4.82 17.33
CA MET A 42 -6.07 -5.41 16.66
C MET A 42 -4.80 -4.56 16.85
N ILE A 43 -4.89 -3.23 16.66
CA ILE A 43 -3.79 -2.29 16.92
C ILE A 43 -3.37 -2.36 18.39
N SER A 44 -4.33 -2.37 19.32
CA SER A 44 -4.05 -2.45 20.75
C SER A 44 -3.33 -3.76 21.11
N ALA A 45 -3.75 -4.89 20.53
CA ALA A 45 -3.08 -6.18 20.74
C ALA A 45 -1.63 -6.18 20.21
N LEU A 46 -1.37 -5.55 19.07
CA LEU A 46 0.00 -5.35 18.55
C LEU A 46 0.82 -4.46 19.51
N LYS A 47 0.26 -3.33 19.95
CA LYS A 47 0.92 -2.36 20.86
C LYS A 47 1.12 -2.91 22.27
N ALA A 48 0.31 -3.86 22.72
CA ALA A 48 0.44 -4.48 24.03
C ALA A 48 1.76 -5.25 24.21
N GLN A 49 2.46 -5.58 23.12
CA GLN A 49 3.80 -6.12 23.23
C GLN A 49 4.78 -5.04 23.74
N ARG A 50 5.24 -5.23 24.98
CA ARG A 50 6.14 -4.30 25.67
C ARG A 50 7.60 -4.64 25.37
N GLY A 51 8.36 -3.63 24.94
CA GLY A 51 9.77 -3.39 25.25
C GLY A 51 10.81 -4.48 24.93
N GLY A 52 11.82 -4.11 24.14
CA GLY A 52 12.98 -4.96 23.82
C GLY A 52 13.58 -4.56 22.47
N ALA A 53 14.64 -5.24 22.02
CA ALA A 53 15.25 -5.01 20.70
C ALA A 53 14.27 -5.25 19.51
N ALA A 54 13.14 -5.91 19.76
CA ALA A 54 12.09 -6.21 18.78
C ALA A 54 10.80 -5.38 18.97
N ALA A 55 10.86 -4.23 19.64
CA ALA A 55 9.69 -3.37 19.81
C ALA A 55 9.09 -2.95 18.44
N ILE A 56 7.76 -2.99 18.34
CA ILE A 56 7.06 -2.54 17.13
C ILE A 56 7.32 -1.04 16.93
N THR A 57 7.88 -0.70 15.77
CA THR A 57 8.30 0.66 15.42
C THR A 57 7.28 1.40 14.56
N ASP A 58 6.41 0.67 13.85
CA ASP A 58 5.41 1.27 12.97
C ASP A 58 4.21 0.36 12.77
N ILE A 59 3.00 0.92 12.86
CA ILE A 59 1.75 0.24 12.53
C ILE A 59 0.96 1.18 11.62
N VAL A 60 0.53 0.68 10.46
CA VAL A 60 -0.33 1.44 9.53
C VAL A 60 -1.64 0.66 9.33
N PRO A 61 -2.71 1.01 10.04
CA PRO A 61 -4.00 0.42 9.78
C PRO A 61 -4.59 0.97 8.48
N HIS A 62 -5.37 0.14 7.79
CA HIS A 62 -6.13 0.55 6.63
C HIS A 62 -7.50 1.05 7.07
N TRP A 63 -8.01 2.04 6.36
CA TRP A 63 -9.41 2.44 6.45
C TRP A 63 -10.03 2.36 5.06
N SER A 64 -10.93 1.39 4.89
CA SER A 64 -11.57 1.10 3.61
C SER A 64 -12.92 1.77 3.54
N VAL A 65 -13.09 2.71 2.60
CA VAL A 65 -14.38 3.38 2.35
C VAL A 65 -15.47 2.34 2.12
N LYS A 66 -15.20 1.30 1.32
CA LYS A 66 -16.13 0.19 1.08
C LYS A 66 -16.64 -0.45 2.37
N CYS A 67 -15.75 -0.68 3.35
CA CYS A 67 -16.09 -1.37 4.59
C CYS A 67 -16.72 -0.42 5.62
N GLN A 68 -16.33 0.86 5.61
CA GLN A 68 -16.64 1.81 6.67
C GLN A 68 -17.71 2.84 6.31
N HIS A 69 -18.10 2.93 5.03
CA HIS A 69 -19.12 3.85 4.54
C HIS A 69 -20.44 3.73 5.33
N VAL A 70 -20.99 4.90 5.68
CA VAL A 70 -22.29 5.01 6.35
C VAL A 70 -23.39 4.98 5.28
N PRO A 71 -24.33 4.01 5.32
CA PRO A 71 -25.41 3.95 4.34
C PRO A 71 -26.26 5.23 4.31
N ARG A 72 -26.69 5.65 3.10
CA ARG A 72 -27.54 6.84 2.87
C ARG A 72 -26.87 8.18 3.22
N ASP A 73 -25.55 8.20 3.40
CA ASP A 73 -24.74 9.40 3.63
C ASP A 73 -24.43 10.13 2.32
N LYS A 74 -25.42 10.89 1.81
CA LYS A 74 -25.38 11.47 0.45
C LYS A 74 -24.22 12.45 0.25
N ASP A 75 -23.86 13.23 1.27
CA ASP A 75 -22.81 14.25 1.21
C ASP A 75 -21.45 13.77 1.73
N GLY A 76 -21.42 12.58 2.35
CA GLY A 76 -20.21 11.96 2.87
C GLY A 76 -19.78 12.41 4.26
N GLN A 77 -20.56 13.29 4.91
CA GLN A 77 -20.14 13.90 6.18
C GLN A 77 -20.08 12.87 7.33
N GLN A 78 -21.02 11.92 7.38
CA GLN A 78 -21.03 10.92 8.44
C GLN A 78 -19.90 9.92 8.26
N THR A 79 -19.64 9.51 7.02
CA THR A 79 -18.52 8.65 6.64
C THR A 79 -17.19 9.31 6.97
N TYR A 80 -17.05 10.61 6.68
CA TYR A 80 -15.87 11.39 7.05
C TYR A 80 -15.71 11.56 8.56
N ARG A 81 -16.78 11.88 9.31
CA ARG A 81 -16.72 11.92 10.78
C ARG A 81 -16.20 10.60 11.37
N LYS A 82 -16.74 9.47 10.90
CA LYS A 82 -16.30 8.15 11.33
C LYS A 82 -14.82 7.89 11.03
N PHE A 83 -14.31 8.42 9.92
CA PHE A 83 -12.87 8.39 9.62
C PHE A 83 -12.05 9.24 10.62
N CYS A 84 -12.49 10.46 10.94
CA CYS A 84 -11.82 11.31 11.92
C CYS A 84 -11.82 10.70 13.33
N GLU A 85 -12.94 10.11 13.76
CA GLU A 85 -13.03 9.40 15.05
C GLU A 85 -12.04 8.23 15.09
N PHE A 86 -11.98 7.43 14.01
CA PHE A 86 -10.99 6.36 13.90
C PHE A 86 -9.55 6.88 13.94
N ALA A 87 -9.25 7.97 13.23
CA ALA A 87 -7.94 8.59 13.24
C ALA A 87 -7.56 9.16 14.62
N ALA A 88 -8.52 9.71 15.36
CA ALA A 88 -8.32 10.18 16.73
C ALA A 88 -7.96 9.01 17.67
N SER A 89 -8.70 7.90 17.61
CA SER A 89 -8.35 6.69 18.36
C SER A 89 -6.98 6.12 17.96
N CYS A 90 -6.63 6.19 16.67
CA CYS A 90 -5.28 5.84 16.20
C CYS A 90 -4.22 6.75 16.83
N SER A 91 -4.45 8.06 16.87
CA SER A 91 -3.53 9.04 17.48
C SER A 91 -3.30 8.75 18.98
N GLU A 92 -4.36 8.45 19.73
CA GLU A 92 -4.29 8.07 21.15
C GLU A 92 -3.44 6.81 21.38
N LEU A 93 -3.42 5.88 20.42
CA LEU A 93 -2.58 4.68 20.42
C LEU A 93 -1.15 4.92 19.88
N GLY A 94 -0.81 6.17 19.57
CA GLY A 94 0.48 6.57 19.01
C GLY A 94 0.70 6.04 17.58
N ILE A 95 -0.37 5.93 16.79
CA ILE A 95 -0.31 5.66 15.36
C ILE A 95 -0.11 6.97 14.62
N ARG A 96 0.85 6.99 13.68
CA ARG A 96 1.23 8.21 12.95
C ARG A 96 0.62 8.29 11.55
N GLU A 97 0.10 7.20 11.03
CA GLU A 97 -0.42 7.15 9.66
C GLU A 97 -1.54 6.13 9.54
N VAL A 98 -2.58 6.48 8.77
CA VAL A 98 -3.66 5.58 8.34
C VAL A 98 -3.64 5.47 6.81
N LEU A 99 -3.71 4.26 6.26
CA LEU A 99 -3.85 4.05 4.82
C LEU A 99 -5.33 4.16 4.43
N LEU A 100 -5.68 5.24 3.73
CA LEU A 100 -7.03 5.50 3.24
C LEU A 100 -7.21 4.89 1.84
N VAL A 101 -8.15 3.95 1.70
CA VAL A 101 -8.41 3.22 0.45
C VAL A 101 -9.90 3.13 0.13
N ASN A 102 -10.24 3.05 -1.17
CA ASN A 102 -11.64 2.86 -1.57
C ASN A 102 -12.16 1.46 -1.23
N GLY A 103 -11.28 0.45 -1.27
CA GLY A 103 -11.65 -0.96 -1.29
C GLY A 103 -11.99 -1.45 -2.71
N SER A 104 -12.01 -2.77 -2.90
CA SER A 104 -12.20 -3.41 -4.22
C SER A 104 -13.68 -3.71 -4.52
N GLY A 105 -14.12 -3.50 -5.77
CA GLY A 105 -15.48 -3.84 -6.22
C GLY A 105 -16.15 -2.73 -7.03
N PRO A 106 -17.41 -2.94 -7.49
CA PRO A 106 -18.12 -1.96 -8.32
C PRO A 106 -18.26 -0.63 -7.58
N LYS A 107 -18.00 0.48 -8.29
CA LYS A 107 -18.19 1.85 -7.79
C LYS A 107 -19.68 2.11 -7.53
N ARG A 108 -20.16 1.75 -6.34
CA ARG A 108 -21.56 1.94 -5.91
C ARG A 108 -21.74 3.15 -5.00
N GLN A 109 -20.66 3.84 -4.65
CA GLN A 109 -20.65 4.89 -3.65
C GLN A 109 -20.29 6.22 -4.32
N SER A 110 -21.08 7.26 -4.07
CA SER A 110 -20.75 8.64 -4.44
C SER A 110 -19.58 9.19 -3.62
N PHE A 111 -19.29 8.56 -2.47
CA PHE A 111 -18.18 8.87 -1.60
C PHE A 111 -16.97 7.97 -1.89
N ASP A 112 -15.80 8.58 -2.03
CA ASP A 112 -14.53 7.89 -2.23
C ASP A 112 -13.39 8.58 -1.46
N THR A 113 -12.18 8.02 -1.54
CA THR A 113 -10.98 8.57 -0.89
C THR A 113 -10.68 10.01 -1.29
N LEU A 114 -10.96 10.41 -2.53
CA LEU A 114 -10.73 11.78 -2.97
C LEU A 114 -11.72 12.72 -2.28
N ARG A 115 -13.01 12.34 -2.24
CA ARG A 115 -14.03 13.11 -1.52
C ARG A 115 -13.71 13.20 -0.02
N CYS A 116 -13.23 12.12 0.59
CA CYS A 116 -12.78 12.12 1.98
C CYS A 116 -11.65 13.14 2.23
N LEU A 117 -10.65 13.20 1.36
CA LEU A 117 -9.54 14.15 1.46
C LEU A 117 -9.98 15.60 1.22
N GLN A 118 -10.93 15.85 0.31
CA GLN A 118 -11.51 17.19 0.13
C GLN A 118 -12.25 17.66 1.39
N LEU A 119 -12.98 16.76 2.04
CA LEU A 119 -13.60 17.07 3.33
C LEU A 119 -12.58 17.31 4.46
N CYS A 120 -11.33 16.80 4.34
CA CYS A 120 -10.25 17.15 5.27
C CYS A 120 -9.75 18.58 5.12
N SER A 121 -9.74 19.12 3.89
CA SER A 121 -9.29 20.49 3.61
C SER A 121 -10.34 21.54 3.94
N ASP A 122 -11.61 21.17 3.83
CA ASP A 122 -12.72 22.07 4.08
C ASP A 122 -12.95 22.21 5.60
N ALA A 123 -13.08 23.44 6.10
CA ALA A 123 -13.53 23.68 7.47
C ALA A 123 -15.02 23.31 7.57
N ILE A 124 -15.33 22.03 7.82
CA ILE A 124 -16.73 21.58 7.85
C ILE A 124 -17.39 22.05 9.14
N GLN A 125 -18.22 23.09 9.04
CA GLN A 125 -19.28 23.31 10.00
C GLN A 125 -20.37 22.27 9.74
N SER A 126 -20.42 21.21 10.55
CA SER A 126 -21.50 20.22 10.43
C SER A 126 -22.66 20.61 11.36
N PRO A 127 -23.92 20.33 10.97
CA PRO A 127 -25.09 20.50 11.84
C PRO A 127 -25.04 19.66 13.13
N HIS A 128 -24.12 18.69 13.19
CA HIS A 128 -23.98 17.72 14.28
C HIS A 128 -22.72 17.97 15.12
N GLY A 129 -22.24 19.22 15.17
CA GLY A 129 -21.05 19.62 15.93
C GLY A 129 -19.77 19.69 15.07
N THR A 130 -18.68 20.12 15.72
CA THR A 130 -17.35 20.31 15.11
C THR A 130 -16.71 18.96 14.79
N VAL A 131 -16.37 18.71 13.53
CA VAL A 131 -15.57 17.54 13.13
C VAL A 131 -14.09 17.94 13.25
N PRO A 132 -13.25 17.16 13.96
CA PRO A 132 -11.83 17.45 14.04
C PRO A 132 -11.19 17.50 12.65
N ARG A 133 -10.33 18.48 12.40
CA ARG A 133 -9.52 18.48 11.17
C ARG A 133 -8.45 17.41 11.31
N LEU A 134 -8.33 16.52 10.33
CA LEU A 134 -7.36 15.42 10.40
C LEU A 134 -5.92 15.90 10.65
N GLY A 135 -5.55 17.07 10.10
CA GLY A 135 -4.24 17.69 10.33
C GLY A 135 -3.96 18.10 11.77
N GLU A 136 -4.98 18.29 12.60
CA GLU A 136 -4.84 18.62 14.03
C GLU A 136 -4.63 17.36 14.89
N LEU A 137 -4.97 16.18 14.38
CA LEU A 137 -4.84 14.91 15.10
C LEU A 137 -3.40 14.37 15.11
N GLY A 138 -2.49 14.98 14.34
CA GLY A 138 -1.11 14.50 14.21
C GLY A 138 -0.97 13.17 13.45
N VAL A 139 -2.01 12.76 12.70
CA VAL A 139 -2.04 11.51 11.93
C VAL A 139 -1.98 11.81 10.44
N GLY A 140 -0.94 11.29 9.78
CA GLY A 140 -0.79 11.33 8.33
C GLY A 140 -1.71 10.34 7.61
N VAL A 141 -1.85 10.52 6.31
CA VAL A 141 -2.67 9.66 5.44
C VAL A 141 -1.79 9.05 4.35
N GLY A 142 -1.83 7.73 4.28
CA GLY A 142 -1.38 7.00 3.09
C GLY A 142 -2.49 6.96 2.05
N VAL A 143 -2.14 7.12 0.77
CA VAL A 143 -3.09 7.00 -0.35
C VAL A 143 -2.63 5.96 -1.36
N ALA A 144 -3.58 5.23 -1.95
CA ALA A 144 -3.24 4.25 -2.99
C ALA A 144 -2.98 4.90 -4.36
N PHE A 145 -2.07 4.29 -5.12
CA PHE A 145 -1.77 4.58 -6.53
C PHE A 145 -1.56 3.28 -7.31
N ASN A 146 -2.09 3.19 -8.53
CA ASN A 146 -1.92 2.02 -9.38
C ASN A 146 -1.11 2.33 -10.65
N PRO A 147 0.15 1.85 -10.76
CA PRO A 147 1.00 2.15 -11.92
C PRO A 147 0.71 1.28 -13.17
N TYR A 148 -0.13 0.24 -13.06
CA TYR A 148 -0.26 -0.82 -14.05
C TYR A 148 -1.35 -0.61 -15.12
N PHE A 149 -1.89 0.61 -15.25
CA PHE A 149 -2.82 0.92 -16.34
C PHE A 149 -2.08 1.04 -17.68
N GLU A 150 -2.28 0.07 -18.57
CA GLU A 150 -1.79 0.14 -19.96
C GLU A 150 -2.57 1.16 -20.80
N ASP A 151 -3.89 1.22 -20.59
CA ASP A 151 -4.79 2.13 -21.26
C ASP A 151 -4.48 3.60 -20.91
N ALA A 152 -4.37 4.44 -21.94
CA ALA A 152 -3.93 5.83 -21.79
C ALA A 152 -4.94 6.67 -21.00
N ASP A 153 -6.24 6.45 -21.19
CA ASP A 153 -7.30 7.21 -20.50
C ASP A 153 -7.35 6.83 -19.02
N ALA A 154 -7.32 5.53 -18.71
CA ALA A 154 -7.25 5.04 -17.33
C ALA A 154 -5.97 5.51 -16.62
N TRP A 155 -4.83 5.50 -17.32
CA TRP A 155 -3.57 6.02 -16.80
C TRP A 155 -3.64 7.53 -16.53
N ASN A 156 -4.19 8.32 -17.45
CA ASN A 156 -4.35 9.76 -17.28
C ASN A 156 -5.29 10.08 -16.11
N GLU A 157 -6.40 9.34 -15.98
CA GLU A 157 -7.32 9.49 -14.86
C GLU A 157 -6.66 9.12 -13.52
N GLU A 158 -5.88 8.05 -13.45
CA GLU A 158 -5.19 7.66 -12.22
C GLU A 158 -4.14 8.71 -11.79
N LYS A 159 -3.35 9.23 -12.73
CA LYS A 159 -2.43 10.36 -12.45
C LYS A 159 -3.17 11.59 -11.97
N ARG A 160 -4.25 11.98 -12.64
CA ARG A 160 -5.06 13.15 -12.27
C ARG A 160 -5.61 12.99 -10.86
N ARG A 161 -6.13 11.80 -10.52
CA ARG A 161 -6.65 11.51 -9.18
C ARG A 161 -5.54 11.52 -8.11
N LEU A 162 -4.36 10.99 -8.41
CA LEU A 162 -3.20 11.07 -7.52
C LEU A 162 -2.82 12.53 -7.25
N GLN A 163 -2.69 13.34 -8.30
CA GLN A 163 -2.39 14.76 -8.18
C GLN A 163 -3.41 15.47 -7.29
N GLN A 164 -4.70 15.20 -7.47
CA GLN A 164 -5.73 15.75 -6.59
C GLN A 164 -5.56 15.31 -5.14
N LYS A 165 -5.36 14.01 -4.88
CA LYS A 165 -5.14 13.48 -3.51
C LYS A 165 -3.96 14.19 -2.82
N LEU A 166 -2.87 14.40 -3.55
CA LEU A 166 -1.71 15.14 -3.06
C LEU A 166 -2.09 16.61 -2.81
N GLN A 167 -2.57 17.33 -3.83
CA GLN A 167 -2.89 18.76 -3.76
C GLN A 167 -3.83 19.15 -2.63
N HIS A 168 -4.82 18.32 -2.32
CA HIS A 168 -5.87 18.71 -1.38
C HIS A 168 -5.37 18.84 0.06
N THR A 169 -4.26 18.23 0.47
CA THR A 169 -3.90 18.21 1.89
C THR A 169 -2.40 18.03 2.14
N ARG A 170 -1.82 18.78 3.09
CA ARG A 170 -0.47 18.50 3.63
C ARG A 170 -0.44 17.25 4.54
N ILE A 171 -1.54 16.52 4.63
CA ILE A 171 -1.69 15.35 5.50
C ILE A 171 -1.29 14.06 4.78
N VAL A 172 -1.17 14.05 3.45
CA VAL A 172 -0.69 12.86 2.73
C VAL A 172 0.80 12.68 2.97
N THR A 173 1.15 11.60 3.68
CA THR A 173 2.53 11.28 4.09
C THR A 173 3.13 10.13 3.30
N SER A 174 2.30 9.36 2.61
CA SER A 174 2.76 8.24 1.80
C SER A 174 1.85 7.89 0.62
N VAL A 175 2.45 7.30 -0.41
CA VAL A 175 1.77 6.68 -1.54
C VAL A 175 2.03 5.19 -1.52
N TRP A 176 0.95 4.41 -1.62
CA TRP A 176 0.95 2.95 -1.54
C TRP A 176 0.64 2.37 -2.91
N LEU A 177 1.57 1.59 -3.46
CA LEU A 177 1.45 1.01 -4.79
C LEU A 177 0.59 -0.25 -4.72
N GLN A 178 -0.40 -0.31 -5.59
CA GLN A 178 -1.12 -1.55 -5.87
C GLN A 178 -0.13 -2.63 -6.35
N PHE A 179 -0.40 -3.91 -6.08
CA PHE A 179 0.40 -5.01 -6.64
C PHE A 179 0.07 -5.26 -8.13
N GLY A 180 1.09 -5.64 -8.91
CA GLY A 180 0.97 -6.02 -10.32
C GLY A 180 2.23 -6.77 -10.77
N SER A 181 2.26 -7.19 -12.03
CA SER A 181 3.32 -8.09 -12.55
C SER A 181 4.06 -7.55 -13.78
N ASP A 182 3.99 -6.24 -14.05
CA ASP A 182 4.72 -5.62 -15.15
C ASP A 182 5.74 -4.59 -14.60
N PRO A 183 7.02 -4.98 -14.49
CA PRO A 183 8.08 -4.11 -13.99
C PRO A 183 8.29 -2.84 -14.82
N ALA A 184 8.01 -2.86 -16.13
CA ALA A 184 8.15 -1.69 -16.98
C ALA A 184 7.05 -0.65 -16.69
N LEU A 185 5.80 -1.09 -16.52
CA LEU A 185 4.71 -0.21 -16.09
C LEU A 185 4.95 0.35 -14.68
N LEU A 186 5.46 -0.49 -13.77
CA LEU A 186 5.85 -0.06 -12.43
C LEU A 186 6.90 1.05 -12.49
N ARG A 187 7.99 0.85 -13.25
CA ARG A 187 9.07 1.83 -13.45
C ARG A 187 8.52 3.15 -13.99
N ARG A 188 7.71 3.11 -15.04
CA ARG A 188 7.02 4.30 -15.59
C ARG A 188 6.19 5.02 -14.53
N GLY A 189 5.45 4.25 -13.71
CA GLY A 189 4.64 4.79 -12.63
C GLY A 189 5.47 5.47 -11.54
N LEU A 190 6.60 4.88 -11.17
CA LEU A 190 7.52 5.41 -10.17
C LEU A 190 8.29 6.64 -10.68
N GLU A 191 8.64 6.69 -11.97
CA GLU A 191 9.19 7.90 -12.58
C GLU A 191 8.22 9.07 -12.52
N HIS A 192 6.93 8.82 -12.78
CA HIS A 192 5.89 9.83 -12.62
C HIS A 192 5.78 10.27 -11.16
N LEU A 193 5.66 9.32 -10.21
CA LEU A 193 5.59 9.64 -8.79
C LEU A 193 6.78 10.48 -8.31
N ARG A 194 8.00 10.11 -8.69
CA ARG A 194 9.22 10.86 -8.34
C ARG A 194 9.16 12.30 -8.85
N LYS A 195 8.61 12.54 -10.05
CA LYS A 195 8.42 13.90 -10.57
C LYS A 195 7.44 14.67 -9.69
N GLU A 196 6.26 14.10 -9.42
CA GLU A 196 5.20 14.71 -8.60
C GLU A 196 5.64 15.00 -7.16
N THR A 197 6.50 14.16 -6.57
CA THR A 197 6.93 14.28 -5.17
C THR A 197 8.33 14.88 -4.98
N SER A 198 9.01 15.31 -6.04
CA SER A 198 10.37 15.87 -5.96
C SER A 198 10.44 17.28 -5.34
N THR A 199 9.34 18.03 -5.41
CA THR A 199 9.27 19.42 -4.95
C THR A 199 8.42 19.56 -3.69
N ALA A 200 8.64 20.64 -2.95
CA ALA A 200 7.76 21.00 -1.84
C ALA A 200 6.31 21.23 -2.36
N PRO A 201 5.28 20.93 -1.55
CA PRO A 201 5.34 20.40 -0.19
C PRO A 201 5.48 18.86 -0.09
N TRP A 202 5.58 18.16 -1.23
CA TRP A 202 5.53 16.69 -1.31
C TRP A 202 6.89 15.99 -1.20
N ARG A 203 7.96 16.77 -1.08
CA ARG A 203 9.30 16.25 -0.84
C ARG A 203 9.30 15.39 0.42
N GLY A 204 9.68 14.13 0.28
CA GLY A 204 9.77 13.18 1.39
C GLY A 204 8.51 12.32 1.61
N VAL A 205 7.48 12.43 0.75
CA VAL A 205 6.39 11.46 0.72
C VAL A 205 6.96 10.06 0.49
N ARG A 206 6.68 9.14 1.41
CA ARG A 206 7.17 7.76 1.33
C ARG A 206 6.43 7.02 0.23
N VAL A 207 7.11 6.11 -0.46
CA VAL A 207 6.47 5.18 -1.39
C VAL A 207 6.59 3.78 -0.82
N ILE A 208 5.46 3.10 -0.66
CA ILE A 208 5.39 1.73 -0.13
C ILE A 208 4.79 0.84 -1.21
N GLY A 209 5.42 -0.30 -1.48
CA GLY A 209 5.01 -1.19 -2.54
C GLY A 209 4.75 -2.60 -2.05
N SER A 210 3.60 -3.16 -2.43
CA SER A 210 3.21 -4.51 -2.06
C SER A 210 4.01 -5.56 -2.82
N VAL A 211 4.33 -6.65 -2.13
CA VAL A 211 5.03 -7.82 -2.63
C VAL A 211 4.33 -9.07 -2.11
N LEU A 212 4.11 -10.04 -3.00
CA LEU A 212 3.57 -11.35 -2.69
C LEU A 212 4.61 -12.41 -3.03
N VAL A 213 4.91 -13.30 -2.09
CA VAL A 213 5.76 -14.47 -2.34
C VAL A 213 5.01 -15.44 -3.25
N PRO A 214 5.52 -15.74 -4.45
CA PRO A 214 4.84 -16.63 -5.37
C PRO A 214 4.77 -18.07 -4.86
N SER A 215 3.61 -18.70 -5.01
CA SER A 215 3.38 -20.10 -4.65
C SER A 215 2.36 -20.74 -5.58
N LYS A 216 2.38 -22.08 -5.71
CA LYS A 216 1.41 -22.81 -6.54
C LYS A 216 -0.03 -22.47 -6.15
N GLN A 217 -0.30 -22.36 -4.85
CA GLN A 217 -1.62 -22.01 -4.31
C GLN A 217 -2.02 -20.58 -4.67
N PHE A 218 -1.10 -19.62 -4.55
CA PHE A 218 -1.36 -18.22 -4.92
C PHE A 218 -1.69 -18.11 -6.42
N LEU A 219 -0.88 -18.72 -7.28
CA LEU A 219 -1.06 -18.70 -8.73
C LEU A 219 -2.39 -19.36 -9.13
N ALA A 220 -2.69 -20.53 -8.56
CA ALA A 220 -3.95 -21.23 -8.81
C ALA A 220 -5.17 -20.38 -8.41
N ARG A 221 -5.10 -19.71 -7.24
CA ARG A 221 -6.15 -18.80 -6.80
C ARG A 221 -6.32 -17.63 -7.77
N MET A 222 -5.23 -17.00 -8.22
CA MET A 222 -5.30 -15.87 -9.13
C MET A 222 -5.78 -16.25 -10.54
N LYS A 223 -5.50 -17.47 -11.01
CA LYS A 223 -6.08 -18.01 -12.25
C LYS A 223 -7.58 -18.27 -12.12
N PHE A 224 -8.00 -18.88 -11.02
CA PHE A 224 -9.39 -19.29 -10.83
C PHE A 224 -10.31 -18.11 -10.48
N ARG A 225 -9.85 -17.23 -9.59
CA ARG A 225 -10.60 -16.07 -9.11
C ARG A 225 -9.63 -14.91 -8.86
N PRO A 226 -9.22 -14.18 -9.91
CA PRO A 226 -8.33 -13.04 -9.75
C PRO A 226 -8.95 -12.02 -8.80
N TRP A 227 -8.11 -11.41 -7.97
CA TRP A 227 -8.55 -10.28 -7.15
C TRP A 227 -8.84 -9.07 -8.04
N ASN A 228 -9.98 -8.43 -7.77
CA ASN A 228 -10.41 -7.24 -8.50
C ASN A 228 -9.35 -6.15 -8.43
N GLY A 229 -8.92 -5.65 -9.59
CA GLY A 229 -7.97 -4.55 -9.69
C GLY A 229 -6.50 -4.93 -9.56
N LEU A 230 -6.16 -6.22 -9.56
CA LEU A 230 -4.78 -6.67 -9.78
C LEU A 230 -4.48 -6.85 -11.27
N PHE A 231 -3.28 -6.45 -11.67
CA PHE A 231 -2.80 -6.52 -13.06
C PHE A 231 -1.72 -7.59 -13.14
N LEU A 232 -2.15 -8.83 -13.40
CA LEU A 232 -1.24 -9.99 -13.52
C LEU A 232 -1.24 -10.49 -14.96
N SER A 233 -0.05 -10.62 -15.54
CA SER A 233 0.18 -11.14 -16.88
C SER A 233 -0.01 -12.66 -16.92
N GLU A 234 -0.34 -13.19 -18.09
CA GLU A 234 -0.40 -14.64 -18.32
C GLU A 234 0.95 -15.30 -18.00
N GLN A 235 2.05 -14.62 -18.35
CA GLN A 235 3.41 -15.05 -18.05
C GLN A 235 3.65 -15.18 -16.54
N PHE A 236 3.23 -14.19 -15.74
CA PHE A 236 3.32 -14.26 -14.29
C PHE A 236 2.53 -15.43 -13.72
N LEU A 237 1.34 -15.69 -14.27
CA LEU A 237 0.52 -16.79 -13.81
C LEU A 237 1.02 -18.16 -14.31
N ASN A 238 1.89 -18.21 -15.31
CA ASN A 238 2.26 -19.45 -15.99
C ASN A 238 2.89 -20.49 -15.04
N SER A 239 3.97 -20.12 -14.36
CA SER A 239 4.74 -21.00 -13.46
C SER A 239 5.20 -20.25 -12.21
N VAL A 240 5.52 -20.98 -11.14
CA VAL A 240 6.03 -20.38 -9.90
C VAL A 240 7.39 -19.73 -10.16
N GLU A 241 8.23 -20.37 -10.97
CA GLU A 241 9.56 -19.92 -11.35
C GLU A 241 9.50 -18.58 -12.09
N THR A 242 8.58 -18.45 -13.05
CA THR A 242 8.38 -17.19 -13.78
C THR A 242 7.80 -16.09 -12.88
N ALA A 243 6.84 -16.44 -12.02
CA ALA A 243 6.31 -15.49 -11.04
C ALA A 243 7.41 -14.99 -10.09
N TRP A 244 8.33 -15.87 -9.66
CA TRP A 244 9.49 -15.50 -8.84
C TRP A 244 10.39 -14.52 -9.56
N ALA A 245 10.79 -14.80 -10.81
CA ALA A 245 11.64 -13.90 -11.58
C ALA A 245 11.02 -12.48 -11.71
N ILE A 246 9.72 -12.39 -12.00
CA ILE A 246 9.02 -11.11 -12.11
C ILE A 246 8.90 -10.39 -10.76
N THR A 247 8.66 -11.12 -9.67
CA THR A 247 8.60 -10.53 -8.33
C THR A 247 9.99 -10.04 -7.89
N GLU A 248 11.06 -10.75 -8.23
CA GLU A 248 12.45 -10.30 -7.98
C GLU A 248 12.77 -9.03 -8.77
N GLU A 249 12.34 -8.95 -10.04
CA GLU A 249 12.47 -7.74 -10.86
C GLU A 249 11.68 -6.56 -10.26
N THR A 250 10.44 -6.80 -9.83
CA THR A 250 9.62 -5.81 -9.09
C THR A 250 10.36 -5.28 -7.85
N VAL A 251 10.96 -6.18 -7.05
CA VAL A 251 11.74 -5.83 -5.86
C VAL A 251 13.02 -5.06 -6.22
N ALA A 252 13.65 -5.37 -7.36
CA ALA A 252 14.80 -4.61 -7.88
C ALA A 252 14.39 -3.19 -8.29
N VAL A 253 13.24 -3.04 -8.97
CA VAL A 253 12.68 -1.72 -9.30
C VAL A 253 12.33 -0.93 -8.03
N TYR A 254 11.74 -1.57 -7.02
CA TYR A 254 11.50 -0.93 -5.72
C TYR A 254 12.79 -0.37 -5.11
N ARG A 255 13.89 -1.13 -5.14
CA ARG A 255 15.20 -0.69 -4.63
C ARG A 255 15.71 0.54 -5.38
N GLU A 256 15.65 0.52 -6.70
CA GLU A 256 16.12 1.62 -7.54
C GLU A 256 15.42 2.95 -7.21
N PHE A 257 14.13 2.89 -6.91
CA PHE A 257 13.31 4.07 -6.60
C PHE A 257 13.14 4.35 -5.10
N GLY A 258 13.81 3.59 -4.22
CA GLY A 258 13.70 3.75 -2.77
C GLY A 258 12.32 3.42 -2.20
N VAL A 259 11.56 2.53 -2.86
CA VAL A 259 10.26 2.05 -2.40
C VAL A 259 10.45 1.10 -1.22
N GLU A 260 9.70 1.32 -0.14
CA GLU A 260 9.66 0.38 0.99
C GLU A 260 8.78 -0.83 0.62
N PRO A 261 9.29 -2.07 0.61
CA PRO A 261 8.46 -3.23 0.36
C PRO A 261 7.59 -3.57 1.58
N ILE A 262 6.32 -3.90 1.33
CA ILE A 262 5.44 -4.61 2.26
C ILE A 262 5.13 -6.00 1.74
N VAL A 263 5.24 -7.00 2.61
CA VAL A 263 4.91 -8.39 2.28
C VAL A 263 3.45 -8.67 2.64
N GLU A 264 2.66 -9.02 1.64
CA GLU A 264 1.23 -9.38 1.77
C GLU A 264 1.00 -10.90 1.71
N THR A 265 2.03 -11.69 1.98
CA THR A 265 1.92 -13.14 2.14
C THR A 265 1.76 -13.50 3.61
N SER A 266 0.86 -14.44 3.91
CA SER A 266 0.74 -14.99 5.26
C SER A 266 2.06 -15.64 5.69
N VAL A 267 2.54 -15.27 6.87
CA VAL A 267 3.75 -15.82 7.47
C VAL A 267 3.32 -16.56 8.74
N ASN A 268 3.28 -17.89 8.66
CA ASN A 268 2.84 -18.74 9.77
C ASN A 268 3.96 -19.65 10.27
N THR A 269 5.03 -19.81 9.50
CA THR A 269 6.15 -20.70 9.80
C THR A 269 7.50 -20.04 9.50
N GLU A 270 8.58 -20.61 10.03
CA GLU A 270 9.96 -20.22 9.68
C GLU A 270 10.27 -20.45 8.20
N ALA A 271 9.63 -21.45 7.57
CA ALA A 271 9.77 -21.67 6.13
C ALA A 271 9.19 -20.51 5.33
N ASP A 272 8.02 -19.98 5.73
CA ASP A 272 7.43 -18.79 5.10
C ASP A 272 8.36 -17.58 5.26
N LEU A 273 8.90 -17.36 6.47
CA LEU A 273 9.89 -16.32 6.74
C LEU A 273 11.13 -16.45 5.87
N SER A 274 11.63 -17.67 5.68
CA SER A 274 12.79 -17.94 4.83
C SER A 274 12.51 -17.56 3.37
N GLN A 275 11.33 -17.85 2.84
CA GLN A 275 10.95 -17.42 1.48
C GLN A 275 10.87 -15.90 1.37
N VAL A 276 10.27 -15.23 2.37
CA VAL A 276 10.23 -13.77 2.41
C VAL A 276 11.64 -13.17 2.47
N ARG A 277 12.52 -13.72 3.32
CA ARG A 277 13.92 -13.30 3.42
C ARG A 277 14.70 -13.60 2.15
N LYS A 278 14.43 -14.67 1.43
CA LYS A 278 15.05 -14.94 0.13
C LYS A 278 14.67 -13.84 -0.87
N LEU A 279 13.38 -13.55 -0.96
CA LEU A 279 12.85 -12.55 -1.89
C LEU A 279 13.40 -11.15 -1.61
N LEU A 280 13.46 -10.76 -0.33
CA LEU A 280 13.99 -9.48 0.09
C LEU A 280 15.51 -9.48 0.32
N GLY A 281 16.15 -10.63 0.51
CA GLY A 281 17.58 -10.75 0.86
C GLY A 281 18.51 -10.67 -0.35
N ASN A 282 17.97 -10.90 -1.55
CA ASN A 282 18.59 -10.45 -2.79
C ASN A 282 18.65 -8.90 -2.88
N LEU A 283 18.10 -8.17 -1.91
CA LEU A 283 18.41 -6.77 -1.60
C LEU A 283 19.74 -6.69 -0.81
N GLY A 284 20.86 -6.78 -1.53
CA GLY A 284 22.16 -6.34 -0.97
C GLY A 284 22.10 -4.87 -0.49
N PRO A 285 23.02 -4.45 0.39
CA PRO A 285 23.07 -3.07 0.86
C PRO A 285 23.18 -2.10 -0.33
N GLY A 286 22.17 -1.24 -0.48
CA GLY A 286 22.13 -0.23 -1.53
C GLY A 286 23.34 0.69 -1.46
N ILE A 287 23.86 0.97 -2.66
CA ILE A 287 24.91 1.93 -2.98
C ILE A 287 24.81 3.17 -2.07
N GLN A 288 25.86 3.40 -1.28
CA GLN A 288 26.10 4.70 -0.68
C GLN A 288 26.18 5.70 -1.83
N HIS A 289 25.35 6.74 -1.78
CA HIS A 289 25.41 7.85 -2.72
C HIS A 289 26.82 8.45 -2.70
N ASP A 290 27.63 8.08 -3.69
CA ASP A 290 28.85 8.82 -3.98
C ASP A 290 28.54 9.92 -4.99
N ALA A 291 28.89 11.13 -4.59
CA ALA A 291 28.60 12.34 -5.32
C ALA A 291 29.60 12.49 -6.47
N GLY A 292 29.10 12.34 -7.69
CA GLY A 292 29.68 12.96 -8.88
C GLY A 292 30.87 12.26 -9.52
N LYS A 293 30.68 11.83 -10.77
CA LYS A 293 31.44 12.32 -11.93
C LYS A 293 30.82 11.77 -13.20
N GLY A 294 30.65 12.66 -14.17
CA GLY A 294 30.03 12.36 -15.46
C GLY A 294 30.88 11.46 -16.34
N GLY A 295 30.20 10.82 -17.27
CA GLY A 295 30.80 10.06 -18.37
C GLY A 295 29.70 9.60 -19.31
N ALA A 296 29.52 10.31 -20.42
CA ALA A 296 28.65 9.92 -21.51
C ALA A 296 29.14 8.60 -22.13
N ARG A 297 28.21 7.74 -22.56
CA ARG A 297 28.41 6.83 -23.70
C ARG A 297 27.07 6.40 -24.30
N HIS A 298 27.10 6.33 -25.62
CA HIS A 298 26.07 6.01 -26.59
C HIS A 298 25.86 4.50 -26.75
N ASP A 299 24.66 4.15 -27.22
CA ASP A 299 24.24 2.94 -27.97
C ASP A 299 24.22 1.59 -27.18
N ASP A 300 23.25 0.67 -27.31
CA ASP A 300 22.42 0.28 -28.44
C ASP A 300 21.04 -0.30 -28.02
N ASN A 301 20.11 -0.18 -28.98
CA ASN A 301 18.77 -0.75 -29.04
C ASN A 301 18.80 -2.29 -29.17
N ILE A 302 18.33 -3.05 -28.16
CA ILE A 302 17.82 -4.42 -28.35
C ILE A 302 16.74 -4.72 -27.30
N PHE A 303 15.46 -4.66 -27.68
CA PHE A 303 14.37 -5.55 -27.24
C PHE A 303 13.04 -5.09 -27.87
N THR A 304 12.91 -5.36 -29.17
CA THR A 304 11.60 -5.32 -29.84
C THR A 304 10.92 -6.68 -29.66
N GLY A 305 9.75 -6.70 -29.02
CA GLY A 305 8.82 -7.84 -29.12
C GLY A 305 8.29 -8.38 -27.80
N ILE A 306 7.60 -7.55 -27.02
CA ILE A 306 6.68 -8.05 -25.98
C ILE A 306 5.26 -7.97 -26.56
N PRO A 307 4.56 -9.09 -26.79
CA PRO A 307 3.16 -9.04 -27.22
C PRO A 307 2.29 -8.47 -26.09
N PRO A 308 1.25 -7.67 -26.41
CA PRO A 308 0.41 -7.04 -25.41
C PRO A 308 -0.32 -8.07 -24.54
N ALA A 309 -0.46 -7.77 -23.24
CA ALA A 309 -1.16 -8.59 -22.29
C ALA A 309 -2.63 -8.77 -22.72
N LYS A 310 -3.07 -10.02 -22.89
CA LYS A 310 -4.48 -10.33 -23.13
C LYS A 310 -5.26 -10.14 -21.83
N LYS A 311 -6.32 -9.33 -21.90
CA LYS A 311 -7.33 -9.21 -20.83
C LYS A 311 -7.89 -10.60 -20.53
N LEU A 312 -7.67 -11.10 -19.30
CA LEU A 312 -8.52 -12.14 -18.74
C LEU A 312 -9.93 -11.54 -18.65
N LYS A 313 -10.85 -12.06 -19.46
CA LYS A 313 -12.23 -11.58 -19.56
C LYS A 313 -12.88 -11.62 -18.17
N GLN A 314 -13.46 -10.47 -17.80
CA GLN A 314 -14.27 -10.27 -16.60
C GLN A 314 -15.60 -11.03 -16.70
#